data_AF-A0A2V8JK86-F1
#
_entry.id   AF-A0A2V8JK86-F1
#
_cell.length_a   1.000
_cell.length_b   1.000
_cell.length_c   1.000
_cell.angle_alpha   90.00
_cell.angle_beta   90.00
_cell.angle_gamma   90.00
#
_symmetry.space_group_name_H-M   'P 1'
#
loop_
_entity.id
_entity.type
_entity.pdbx_description
1 polymer ?
#
loop_
_entity_poly.entity_id
_entity_poly.type
_entity_poly.pdbx_seq_one_letter_code
_entity_poly.pdbx_strand_id
1 'polypeptide(L)'
;MRPMSEEPASNPTETETKAENAIIEFKITLPQARAVALAGTFNGWDPSRTPLRKEGGGLWRVVLPISPGRYEYRYVVDGRWLDDPKAKESVPNPFGGRNAVLVVPEAPRPASTTTAVADWAGGYKP
;
A
#
# COMPACT_ATOMS: atom_id res chain seq x y z
N MET A 1 12.18 52.96 14.59
CA MET A 1 11.65 52.16 13.46
C MET A 1 12.41 50.84 13.41
N ARG A 2 11.74 49.72 13.69
CA ARG A 2 12.30 48.37 13.58
C ARG A 2 12.12 47.88 12.15
N PRO A 3 13.11 47.25 11.50
CA PRO A 3 12.84 46.15 10.60
C PRO A 3 12.92 44.84 11.40
N MET A 4 11.76 44.22 11.65
CA MET A 4 11.68 42.79 11.99
C MET A 4 12.04 42.02 10.71
N SER A 5 13.30 41.62 10.59
CA SER A 5 13.72 40.60 9.65
C SER A 5 14.13 39.38 10.47
N GLU A 6 13.14 38.69 11.04
CA GLU A 6 13.37 37.38 11.64
C GLU A 6 12.06 36.58 11.65
N GLU A 7 11.78 35.89 10.54
CA GLU A 7 10.92 34.71 10.48
C GLU A 7 11.42 33.80 9.34
N PRO A 8 11.46 32.46 9.50
CA PRO A 8 11.58 31.68 10.72
C PRO A 8 12.80 30.74 10.70
N ALA A 9 13.40 30.55 11.87
CA ALA A 9 14.29 29.43 12.12
C ALA A 9 13.50 28.12 12.12
N SER A 10 14.19 27.06 11.66
CA SER A 10 14.01 25.66 12.05
C SER A 10 12.66 25.00 11.72
N ASN A 11 12.57 24.39 10.53
CA ASN A 11 12.72 22.93 10.43
C ASN A 11 12.89 22.48 8.96
N PRO A 12 14.08 22.07 8.50
CA PRO A 12 14.16 21.21 7.34
C PRO A 12 13.86 19.77 7.80
N THR A 13 12.87 19.14 7.15
CA THR A 13 12.71 17.68 7.11
C THR A 13 12.16 17.05 8.38
N GLU A 14 10.86 17.20 8.60
CA GLU A 14 10.11 16.07 9.14
C GLU A 14 10.13 15.01 8.04
N THR A 15 11.07 14.07 8.15
CA THR A 15 11.04 12.82 7.42
C THR A 15 9.77 12.11 7.89
N GLU A 16 8.65 12.38 7.23
CA GLU A 16 7.49 11.51 7.24
C GLU A 16 8.05 10.13 6.93
N THR A 17 8.12 9.29 7.96
CA THR A 17 8.58 7.92 7.84
C THR A 17 7.47 7.19 7.12
N LYS A 18 7.37 7.41 5.81
CA LYS A 18 6.38 6.78 4.94
C LYS A 18 6.70 5.30 4.98
N ALA A 19 5.92 4.56 5.75
CA ALA A 19 6.03 3.12 5.83
C ALA A 19 6.11 2.55 4.41
N GLU A 20 7.11 1.69 4.16
CA GLU A 20 7.34 1.17 2.82
C GLU A 20 6.11 0.40 2.33
N ASN A 21 5.75 0.61 1.06
CA ASN A 21 4.61 -0.08 0.47
C ASN A 21 4.87 -1.60 0.47
N ALA A 22 3.89 -2.38 0.93
CA ALA A 22 3.95 -3.83 0.83
C ALA A 22 3.51 -4.28 -0.57
N ILE A 23 4.21 -5.26 -1.14
CA ILE A 23 3.81 -5.89 -2.41
C ILE A 23 2.73 -6.92 -2.13
N ILE A 24 1.48 -6.59 -2.49
CA ILE A 24 0.32 -7.45 -2.31
C ILE A 24 -0.07 -8.10 -3.64
N GLU A 25 -0.30 -9.40 -3.58
CA GLU A 25 -0.74 -10.20 -4.70
C GLU A 25 -2.22 -10.59 -4.54
N PHE A 26 -3.02 -10.26 -5.55
CA PHE A 26 -4.41 -10.69 -5.66
C PHE A 26 -4.53 -11.76 -6.72
N LYS A 27 -5.22 -12.85 -6.39
CA LYS A 27 -5.45 -14.00 -7.26
C LYS A 27 -6.87 -14.52 -7.15
N ILE A 28 -7.51 -14.75 -8.30
CA ILE A 28 -8.83 -15.38 -8.36
C ILE A 28 -8.92 -16.31 -9.58
N THR A 29 -9.59 -17.44 -9.45
CA THR A 29 -9.76 -18.40 -10.55
C THR A 29 -11.16 -18.27 -11.13
N LEU A 30 -11.26 -17.75 -12.35
CA LEU A 30 -12.50 -17.53 -13.09
C LEU A 30 -12.29 -17.94 -14.56
N PRO A 31 -12.45 -19.23 -14.90
CA PRO A 31 -12.17 -19.75 -16.24
C PRO A 31 -13.03 -19.11 -17.33
N GLN A 32 -14.28 -18.80 -16.99
CA GLN A 32 -15.28 -18.25 -17.91
C GLN A 32 -15.24 -16.71 -18.00
N ALA A 33 -14.46 -16.02 -17.14
CA ALA A 33 -14.38 -14.57 -17.18
C ALA A 33 -13.64 -14.08 -18.43
N ARG A 34 -14.08 -12.94 -18.96
CA ARG A 34 -13.42 -12.25 -20.09
C ARG A 34 -12.57 -11.07 -19.62
N ALA A 35 -12.99 -10.39 -18.57
CA ALA A 35 -12.26 -9.32 -17.92
C ALA A 35 -12.44 -9.40 -16.41
N VAL A 36 -11.36 -9.21 -15.66
CA VAL A 36 -11.38 -9.10 -14.20
C VAL A 36 -10.61 -7.86 -13.80
N ALA A 37 -11.17 -7.07 -12.90
CA ALA A 37 -10.54 -5.89 -12.32
C ALA A 37 -10.72 -5.88 -10.80
N LEU A 38 -9.91 -5.07 -10.13
CA LEU A 38 -9.97 -4.83 -8.69
C LEU A 38 -10.39 -3.39 -8.44
N ALA A 39 -11.35 -3.19 -7.56
CA ALA A 39 -11.78 -1.87 -7.13
C ALA A 39 -11.87 -1.83 -5.61
N GLY A 40 -11.33 -0.79 -5.00
CA GLY A 40 -11.28 -0.65 -3.57
C GLY A 40 -10.89 0.75 -3.12
N THR A 41 -10.79 0.96 -1.80
CA THR A 41 -10.48 2.28 -1.24
C THR A 41 -9.10 2.79 -1.69
N PHE A 42 -8.14 1.90 -1.94
CA PHE A 42 -6.79 2.25 -2.42
C PHE A 42 -6.76 2.83 -3.85
N ASN A 43 -7.77 2.58 -4.67
CA ASN A 43 -7.86 3.11 -6.04
C ASN A 43 -9.13 3.94 -6.28
N GLY A 44 -9.82 4.35 -5.22
CA GLY A 44 -11.05 5.15 -5.32
C GLY A 44 -12.24 4.40 -5.91
N TRP A 45 -12.30 3.07 -5.72
CA TRP A 45 -13.36 2.21 -6.26
C TRP A 45 -13.48 2.21 -7.79
N ASP A 46 -12.39 2.52 -8.49
CA ASP A 46 -12.33 2.61 -9.95
C ASP A 46 -11.71 1.33 -10.57
N PRO A 47 -12.52 0.44 -11.18
CA PRO A 47 -12.01 -0.81 -11.75
C PRO A 47 -11.12 -0.59 -12.97
N SER A 48 -11.18 0.58 -13.63
CA SER A 48 -10.34 0.85 -14.80
C SER A 48 -8.87 1.02 -14.42
N ARG A 49 -8.57 1.36 -13.16
CA ARG A 49 -7.22 1.60 -12.67
C ARG A 49 -6.44 0.32 -12.37
N THR A 50 -7.14 -0.79 -12.11
CA THR A 50 -6.51 -2.01 -11.62
C THR A 50 -7.07 -3.26 -12.32
N PRO A 51 -6.85 -3.41 -13.64
CA PRO A 51 -7.20 -4.65 -14.34
C PRO A 51 -6.28 -5.80 -13.92
N LEU A 52 -6.84 -7.00 -13.73
CA LEU A 52 -6.08 -8.23 -13.52
C LEU A 52 -5.63 -8.80 -14.86
N ARG A 53 -4.46 -9.44 -14.85
CA ARG A 53 -3.97 -10.20 -16.01
C ARG A 53 -4.50 -11.62 -15.96
N LYS A 54 -5.02 -12.10 -17.09
CA LYS A 54 -5.40 -13.51 -17.26
C LYS A 54 -4.15 -14.35 -17.42
N GLU A 55 -3.94 -15.28 -16.49
CA GLU A 55 -2.98 -16.37 -16.58
C GLU A 55 -3.67 -17.65 -17.13
N GLY A 56 -2.88 -18.69 -17.39
CA GLY A 56 -3.39 -19.96 -17.89
C GLY A 56 -4.40 -20.62 -16.94
N GLY A 57 -5.30 -21.45 -17.48
CA GLY A 57 -6.26 -22.22 -16.67
C GLY A 57 -7.36 -21.39 -15.99
N GLY A 58 -7.56 -20.13 -16.41
CA GLY A 58 -8.58 -19.26 -15.82
C GLY A 58 -8.14 -18.54 -14.56
N LEU A 59 -6.85 -18.60 -14.21
CA LEU A 59 -6.29 -17.82 -13.12
C LEU A 59 -6.18 -16.35 -13.53
N TRP A 60 -6.54 -15.45 -12.64
CA TRP A 60 -6.38 -14.01 -12.80
C TRP A 60 -5.50 -13.49 -11.68
N ARG A 61 -4.55 -12.62 -12.02
CA ARG A 61 -3.53 -12.16 -11.09
C ARG A 61 -3.21 -10.68 -11.27
N VAL A 62 -2.99 -9.97 -10.17
CA VAL A 62 -2.34 -8.66 -10.16
C VAL A 62 -1.47 -8.52 -8.91
N VAL A 63 -0.36 -7.81 -9.05
CA VAL A 63 0.60 -7.55 -7.97
C VAL A 63 0.77 -6.04 -7.88
N LEU A 64 0.51 -5.47 -6.70
CA LEU A 64 0.49 -4.02 -6.51
C LEU A 64 1.20 -3.63 -5.21
N PRO A 65 1.99 -2.54 -5.22
CA PRO A 65 2.46 -1.93 -3.98
C PRO A 65 1.29 -1.20 -3.30
N ILE A 66 0.93 -1.61 -2.09
CA ILE A 66 -0.10 -0.96 -1.27
C ILE A 66 0.56 -0.54 0.05
N SER A 67 0.31 0.71 0.45
CA SER A 67 0.82 1.20 1.74
C SER A 67 0.19 0.41 2.90
N PRO A 68 0.86 0.32 4.06
CA PRO A 68 0.27 -0.28 5.24
C PRO A 68 -1.04 0.40 5.64
N GLY A 69 -2.01 -0.41 6.04
CA GLY A 69 -3.34 0.08 6.36
C GLY A 69 -4.45 -0.95 6.16
N ARG A 70 -5.68 -0.51 6.36
CA ARG A 70 -6.89 -1.31 6.19
C ARG A 70 -7.68 -0.77 4.99
N TYR A 71 -7.93 -1.64 4.03
CA TYR A 71 -8.57 -1.31 2.77
C TYR A 71 -9.80 -2.18 2.52
N GLU A 72 -10.81 -1.62 1.90
CA GLU A 72 -11.97 -2.36 1.41
C GLU A 72 -11.84 -2.55 -0.09
N TYR A 73 -12.19 -3.74 -0.61
CA TYR A 73 -12.11 -4.04 -2.04
C TYR A 73 -13.17 -5.04 -2.49
N ARG A 74 -13.40 -5.09 -3.81
CA ARG A 74 -14.21 -6.08 -4.52
C ARG A 74 -13.62 -6.37 -5.89
N TYR A 75 -13.94 -7.54 -6.44
CA TYR A 75 -13.62 -7.85 -7.84
C TYR A 75 -14.73 -7.33 -8.75
N VAL A 76 -14.36 -6.89 -9.95
CA VAL A 76 -15.29 -6.57 -11.03
C VAL A 76 -15.02 -7.54 -12.17
N VAL A 77 -15.95 -8.46 -12.39
CA VAL A 77 -15.85 -9.55 -13.37
C VAL A 77 -16.86 -9.30 -14.47
N ASP A 78 -16.39 -9.06 -15.70
CA ASP A 78 -17.25 -8.78 -16.86
C ASP A 78 -18.27 -7.64 -16.59
N GLY A 79 -17.84 -6.61 -15.83
CA GLY A 79 -18.68 -5.48 -15.44
C GLY A 79 -19.59 -5.72 -14.24
N ARG A 80 -19.56 -6.91 -13.63
CA ARG A 80 -20.34 -7.26 -12.44
C ARG A 80 -19.48 -7.27 -11.19
N TRP A 81 -19.98 -6.67 -10.13
CA TRP A 81 -19.33 -6.71 -8.83
C TRP A 81 -19.44 -8.09 -8.21
N LEU A 82 -18.30 -8.67 -7.84
CA LEU A 82 -18.16 -9.98 -7.23
C LEU A 82 -17.42 -9.84 -5.91
N ASP A 83 -18.00 -10.43 -4.88
CA ASP A 83 -17.37 -10.48 -3.55
C ASP A 83 -16.26 -11.54 -3.57
N ASP A 84 -15.17 -11.30 -2.84
CA ASP A 84 -14.06 -12.24 -2.79
C ASP A 84 -14.38 -13.41 -1.84
N PRO A 85 -14.59 -14.65 -2.36
CA PRO A 85 -14.89 -15.81 -1.50
C PRO A 85 -13.70 -16.22 -0.62
N LYS A 86 -12.49 -15.73 -0.90
CA LYS A 86 -11.27 -16.01 -0.12
C LYS A 86 -10.93 -14.89 0.86
N ALA A 87 -11.75 -13.84 0.94
CA ALA A 87 -11.54 -12.76 1.90
C ALA A 87 -11.61 -13.31 3.33
N LYS A 88 -10.56 -13.02 4.12
CA LYS A 88 -10.54 -13.38 5.56
C LYS A 88 -11.55 -12.60 6.37
N GLU A 89 -11.80 -11.36 5.94
CA GLU A 89 -12.70 -10.43 6.59
C GLU A 89 -13.54 -9.71 5.54
N SER A 90 -14.79 -9.41 5.88
CA SER A 90 -15.67 -8.60 5.04
C SER A 90 -16.61 -7.75 5.88
N VAL A 91 -16.93 -6.56 5.39
CA VAL A 91 -17.82 -5.59 6.04
C VAL A 91 -19.07 -5.35 5.20
N PRO A 92 -20.26 -5.15 5.81
CA PRO A 92 -21.46 -4.74 5.07
C PRO A 92 -21.21 -3.42 4.33
N ASN A 93 -21.71 -3.31 3.10
CA ASN A 93 -21.67 -2.07 2.33
C ASN A 93 -23.06 -1.42 2.21
N PRO A 94 -23.14 -0.12 1.87
CA PRO A 94 -24.41 0.61 1.79
C PRO A 94 -25.39 0.11 0.72
N PHE A 95 -24.96 -0.79 -0.17
CA PHE A 95 -25.75 -1.30 -1.29
C PHE A 95 -26.32 -2.70 -1.03
N GLY A 96 -26.32 -3.14 0.23
CA GLY A 96 -26.85 -4.45 0.63
C GLY A 96 -25.93 -5.63 0.34
N GLY A 97 -24.67 -5.38 -0.07
CA GLY A 97 -23.63 -6.39 -0.25
C GLY A 97 -22.56 -6.33 0.83
N ARG A 98 -21.42 -6.99 0.57
CA ARG A 98 -20.24 -6.92 1.45
C ARG A 98 -19.00 -6.51 0.67
N ASN A 99 -18.11 -5.76 1.31
CA ASN A 99 -16.78 -5.47 0.80
C ASN A 99 -15.77 -6.39 1.49
N ALA A 100 -14.82 -6.94 0.74
CA ALA A 100 -13.71 -7.68 1.33
C ALA A 100 -12.74 -6.69 2.00
N VAL A 101 -12.17 -7.08 3.14
CA VAL A 101 -11.18 -6.28 3.87
C VAL A 101 -9.79 -6.85 3.64
N LEU A 102 -8.88 -5.98 3.18
CA LEU A 102 -7.45 -6.23 3.11
C LEU A 102 -6.76 -5.47 4.24
N VAL A 103 -6.03 -6.20 5.09
CA VAL A 103 -5.15 -5.60 6.09
C VAL A 103 -3.71 -5.76 5.61
N VAL A 104 -3.07 -4.64 5.33
CA VAL A 104 -1.65 -4.57 4.96
C VAL A 104 -0.85 -4.24 6.22
N PRO A 105 -0.04 -5.16 6.75
CA PRO A 105 0.77 -4.88 7.93
C PRO A 105 1.86 -3.87 7.61
N GLU A 106 2.22 -3.05 8.59
CA GLU A 106 3.42 -2.23 8.50
C GLU A 106 4.65 -3.15 8.54
N ALA A 107 5.55 -2.99 7.56
CA ALA A 107 6.82 -3.71 7.59
C ALA A 107 7.60 -3.28 8.84
N PRO A 108 8.23 -4.21 9.57
CA PRO A 108 9.09 -3.83 10.68
C PRO A 108 10.20 -2.95 10.14
N ARG A 109 10.24 -1.68 10.55
CA ARG A 109 11.34 -0.78 10.21
C ARG A 109 12.64 -1.44 10.69
N PRO A 110 13.68 -1.59 9.85
CA PRO A 110 14.99 -1.91 10.38
C PRO A 110 15.35 -0.77 11.34
N ALA A 111 15.59 -1.11 12.62
CA ALA A 111 15.99 -0.12 13.60
C ALA A 111 17.19 0.66 13.04
N SER A 112 17.07 1.98 12.92
CA SER A 112 18.13 2.86 12.47
C SER A 112 19.39 2.57 13.28
N THR A 113 20.34 1.84 12.71
CA THR A 113 21.65 1.68 13.32
C THR A 113 22.36 3.00 13.09
N THR A 114 22.28 3.88 14.08
CA THR A 114 23.16 5.04 14.16
C THR A 114 24.59 4.50 14.27
N THR A 115 25.30 4.43 13.15
CA THR A 115 26.74 4.24 13.16
C THR A 115 27.33 5.53 13.73
N ALA A 116 27.52 5.56 15.05
CA ALA A 116 28.43 6.51 15.67
C ALA A 116 29.82 6.23 15.09
N VAL A 117 30.32 7.17 14.29
CA VAL A 117 31.72 7.17 13.89
C VAL A 117 32.55 7.31 15.17
N ALA A 118 33.29 6.27 15.52
CA ALA A 118 34.28 6.34 16.59
C ALA A 118 35.50 7.09 16.04
N ASP A 119 35.75 8.29 16.57
CA ASP A 119 36.97 9.08 16.33
C ASP A 119 38.23 8.24 16.63
N TRP A 120 39.03 8.01 15.59
CA TRP A 120 40.40 7.50 15.70
C TRP A 120 41.29 8.64 16.19
N ALA A 121 41.60 8.69 17.49
CA ALA A 121 42.70 9.50 18.01
C ALA A 121 44.03 8.76 17.82
N GLY A 122 44.58 8.88 16.62
CA GLY A 122 45.94 8.44 16.31
C GLY A 122 46.96 9.22 17.13
N GLY A 123 47.82 8.49 17.84
CA GLY A 123 48.95 9.06 18.56
C GLY A 123 49.95 9.72 17.61
N TYR A 124 50.35 10.95 17.95
CA TYR A 124 51.53 11.61 17.40
C TYR A 124 52.51 11.83 18.56
N LYS A 125 53.70 11.23 18.46
CA LYS A 125 54.86 11.58 19.28
C LYS A 125 55.98 12.07 18.35
N PRO A 126 56.57 13.26 18.59
CA PRO A 126 57.89 13.58 18.05
C PRO A 126 59.00 12.86 18.82
#